data_AF-A0A6V8LQ02-F1
#
_entry.id   AF-A0A6V8LQ02-F1
#
_cell.length_a   1.000
_cell.length_b   1.000
_cell.length_c   1.000
_cell.angle_alpha   90.00
_cell.angle_beta   90.00
_cell.angle_gamma   90.00
#
_symmetry.space_group_name_H-M   'P 1'
#
loop_
_entity.id
_entity.type
_entity.pdbx_description
1 polymer ?
#
loop_
_entity_poly.entity_id
_entity_poly.type
_entity_poly.pdbx_seq_one_letter_code
_entity_poly.pdbx_strand_id
1 'polypeptide(L)'
;MEARARQTRAFHLTRHGDGRVRLTGWLDEDGAATVNAALDPLCAPRHDVDVRTPAQRRADALVEICDLAMRTEDLPESGGERPHVVVTVSFDMLRLALGVGTLDTGERLSPEQVRRLACDAKIIPPSWVAMGRSWTWAAPDG
;
A
#
# COMPACT_ATOMS: atom_id res chain seq x y z
N MET A 1 29.88 -12.29 -15.03
CA MET A 1 28.52 -12.70 -14.62
C MET A 1 27.64 -11.50 -14.25
N GLU A 2 28.16 -10.51 -13.53
CA GLU A 2 27.42 -9.28 -13.13
C GLU A 2 26.74 -8.52 -14.29
N ALA A 3 27.39 -8.42 -15.45
CA ALA A 3 26.79 -7.75 -16.61
C ALA A 3 25.49 -8.41 -17.11
N ARG A 4 25.37 -9.74 -16.96
CA ARG A 4 24.17 -10.50 -17.33
C ARG A 4 23.08 -10.33 -16.26
N ALA A 5 23.44 -10.37 -14.97
CA ALA A 5 22.51 -10.12 -13.87
C ALA A 5 21.85 -8.73 -13.98
N ARG A 6 22.64 -7.69 -14.32
CA ARG A 6 22.13 -6.33 -14.53
C ARG A 6 21.23 -6.20 -15.76
N GLN A 7 21.46 -6.99 -16.81
CA GLN A 7 20.64 -6.99 -18.03
C GLN A 7 19.35 -7.79 -17.88
N THR A 8 19.32 -8.79 -17.00
CA THR A 8 18.11 -9.59 -16.74
C THR A 8 17.27 -9.06 -15.58
N ARG A 9 17.69 -7.96 -14.94
CA ARG A 9 16.91 -7.34 -13.87
C ARG A 9 15.56 -6.88 -14.42
N ALA A 10 14.50 -7.25 -13.72
CA ALA A 10 13.16 -6.88 -14.10
C ALA A 10 12.27 -6.91 -12.88
N PHE A 11 11.20 -6.11 -12.89
CA PHE A 11 10.17 -6.13 -11.87
C PHE A 11 8.84 -5.89 -12.58
N HIS A 12 7.95 -6.87 -12.50
CA HIS A 12 6.66 -6.87 -13.18
C HIS A 12 5.54 -6.99 -12.15
N LEU A 13 4.50 -6.20 -12.36
CA LEU A 13 3.23 -6.26 -11.66
C LEU A 13 2.17 -6.80 -12.64
N THR A 14 1.76 -8.06 -12.45
CA THR A 14 0.79 -8.72 -13.34
C THR A 14 -0.50 -9.00 -12.58
N ARG A 15 -1.63 -8.48 -13.08
CA ARG A 15 -2.95 -8.69 -12.46
C ARG A 15 -3.40 -10.15 -12.62
N HIS A 16 -3.94 -10.74 -11.56
CA HIS A 16 -4.42 -12.13 -11.57
C HIS A 16 -5.96 -12.27 -11.65
N GLY A 17 -6.68 -11.14 -11.64
CA GLY A 17 -8.14 -11.07 -11.88
C GLY A 17 -9.01 -11.32 -10.63
N ASP A 18 -8.43 -11.81 -9.55
CA ASP A 18 -9.10 -12.13 -8.27
C ASP A 18 -8.82 -11.08 -7.17
N GLY A 19 -8.49 -9.85 -7.59
CA GLY A 19 -8.07 -8.79 -6.67
C GLY A 19 -6.63 -8.91 -6.18
N ARG A 20 -5.85 -9.88 -6.69
CA ARG A 20 -4.42 -9.99 -6.42
C ARG A 20 -3.58 -9.51 -7.59
N VAL A 21 -2.43 -8.94 -7.27
CA VAL A 21 -1.38 -8.59 -8.21
C VAL A 21 -0.16 -9.46 -7.90
N ARG A 22 0.38 -10.11 -8.94
CA ARG A 22 1.59 -10.91 -8.85
C ARG A 22 2.80 -10.02 -9.11
N LEU A 23 3.71 -9.99 -8.14
CA LEU A 23 5.02 -9.35 -8.26
C LEU A 23 6.03 -10.42 -8.71
N THR A 24 6.76 -10.18 -9.80
CA THR A 24 7.79 -11.10 -10.30
C THR A 24 8.95 -10.38 -10.94
N GLY A 25 10.14 -10.96 -10.81
CA GLY A 25 11.30 -10.55 -11.57
C GLY A 25 12.59 -10.94 -10.88
N TRP A 26 13.68 -10.35 -11.33
CA TRP A 26 15.02 -10.63 -10.85
C TRP A 26 15.69 -9.33 -10.44
N LEU A 27 16.40 -9.38 -9.31
CA LEU A 27 17.35 -8.37 -8.91
C LEU A 27 18.76 -8.94 -9.07
N ASP A 28 19.75 -8.07 -9.21
CA ASP A 28 21.14 -8.45 -8.97
C ASP A 28 21.38 -8.60 -7.46
N GLU A 29 22.54 -9.14 -7.09
CA GLU A 29 22.85 -9.46 -5.68
C GLU A 29 22.84 -8.21 -4.80
N ASP A 30 23.41 -7.09 -5.27
CA ASP A 30 23.44 -5.81 -4.55
C ASP A 30 22.04 -5.21 -4.39
N GLY A 31 21.21 -5.24 -5.45
CA GLY A 31 19.81 -4.82 -5.37
C GLY A 31 18.99 -5.70 -4.42
N ALA A 32 19.21 -7.01 -4.43
CA ALA A 32 18.56 -7.93 -3.50
C ALA A 32 18.99 -7.68 -2.04
N ALA A 33 20.28 -7.42 -1.80
CA ALA A 33 20.81 -7.07 -0.48
C ALA A 33 20.18 -5.77 0.04
N THR A 34 20.09 -4.75 -0.81
CA THR A 34 19.46 -3.46 -0.48
C THR A 34 17.98 -3.64 -0.12
N VAL A 35 17.23 -4.38 -0.95
CA VAL A 35 15.80 -4.65 -0.69
C VAL A 35 15.60 -5.46 0.60
N ASN A 36 16.44 -6.46 0.86
CA ASN A 36 16.38 -7.22 2.10
C ASN A 36 16.64 -6.33 3.32
N ALA A 37 17.71 -5.53 3.29
CA ALA A 37 18.07 -4.64 4.38
C ALA A 37 16.94 -3.64 4.72
N ALA A 38 16.20 -3.17 3.71
CA ALA A 38 15.06 -2.28 3.93
C ALA A 38 13.83 -3.01 4.48
N LEU A 39 13.56 -4.25 4.04
CA LEU A 39 12.40 -5.04 4.46
C LEU A 39 12.55 -5.65 5.85
N ASP A 40 13.74 -6.13 6.20
CA ASP A 40 13.99 -6.92 7.41
C ASP A 40 13.50 -6.24 8.70
N PRO A 41 13.72 -4.92 8.92
CA PRO A 41 13.22 -4.22 10.11
C PRO A 41 11.69 -4.22 10.24
N LEU A 42 10.97 -4.27 9.11
CA LEU A 42 9.51 -4.21 9.06
C LEU A 42 8.86 -5.60 9.04
N CYS A 43 9.64 -6.64 8.76
CA CYS A 43 9.18 -8.03 8.74
C CYS A 43 9.09 -8.67 10.13
N ALA A 44 9.64 -8.02 11.16
CA ALA A 44 9.60 -8.51 12.53
C ALA A 44 8.13 -8.52 13.06
N PRO A 45 7.74 -9.55 13.85
CA PRO A 45 6.45 -9.55 14.54
C PRO A 45 6.33 -8.31 15.44
N ARG A 46 5.27 -7.52 15.26
CA ARG A 46 5.08 -6.25 16.00
C ARG A 46 4.36 -6.42 17.34
N HIS A 47 3.74 -7.57 17.57
CA HIS A 47 2.95 -7.88 18.77
C HIS A 47 3.19 -9.34 19.20
N ASP A 48 2.96 -9.63 20.48
CA ASP A 48 3.07 -10.98 21.06
C ASP A 48 2.18 -12.01 20.35
N VAL A 49 1.12 -11.55 19.68
CA VAL A 49 0.26 -12.36 18.82
C VAL A 49 0.23 -11.76 17.42
N ASP A 50 1.23 -12.09 16.60
CA ASP A 50 1.23 -11.81 15.16
C ASP A 50 0.86 -13.08 14.38
N VAL A 51 -0.39 -13.14 13.93
CA VAL A 51 -0.95 -14.28 13.17
C VAL A 51 -0.53 -14.30 11.71
N ARG A 52 0.18 -13.27 11.22
CA ARG A 52 0.60 -13.20 9.82
C ARG A 52 1.72 -14.19 9.57
N THR A 53 1.70 -14.79 8.39
CA THR A 53 2.82 -15.59 7.90
C THR A 53 4.03 -14.69 7.58
N PRO A 54 5.27 -15.23 7.57
CA PRO A 54 6.44 -14.47 7.15
C PRO A 54 6.29 -13.83 5.76
N ALA A 55 5.64 -14.54 4.81
CA ALA A 55 5.38 -14.01 3.48
C ALA A 55 4.39 -12.82 3.49
N GLN A 56 3.35 -12.88 4.33
CA GLN A 56 2.43 -11.75 4.51
C GLN A 56 3.14 -10.54 5.13
N ARG A 57 3.95 -10.74 6.18
CA ARG A 57 4.74 -9.64 6.77
C ARG A 57 5.68 -9.00 5.76
N ARG A 58 6.31 -9.80 4.90
CA ARG A 58 7.18 -9.29 3.85
C ARG A 58 6.43 -8.51 2.77
N ALA A 59 5.22 -8.93 2.42
CA ALA A 59 4.35 -8.19 1.51
C ALA A 59 3.92 -6.85 2.13
N ASP A 60 3.49 -6.86 3.40
CA ASP A 60 3.13 -5.65 4.15
C ASP A 60 4.31 -4.68 4.26
N ALA A 61 5.50 -5.18 4.58
CA ALA A 61 6.74 -4.40 4.67
C ALA A 61 7.09 -3.69 3.36
N LEU A 62 6.88 -4.35 2.20
CA LEU A 62 7.13 -3.74 0.90
C LEU A 62 6.20 -2.55 0.65
N VAL A 63 4.92 -2.69 0.99
CA VAL A 63 3.94 -1.59 0.87
C VAL A 63 4.30 -0.46 1.82
N GLU A 64 4.67 -0.77 3.06
CA GLU A 64 5.05 0.23 4.05
C GLU A 64 6.29 1.04 3.64
N ILE A 65 7.29 0.41 3.00
CA ILE A 65 8.45 1.15 2.44
C ILE A 65 7.99 2.11 1.34
N CYS A 66 7.12 1.67 0.44
CA CYS A 66 6.57 2.54 -0.60
C CYS A 66 5.78 3.71 0.01
N ASP A 67 4.98 3.46 1.04
CA ASP A 67 4.23 4.50 1.76
C ASP A 67 5.17 5.48 2.47
N LEU A 68 6.25 5.00 3.10
CA LEU A 68 7.28 5.83 3.70
C LEU A 68 7.98 6.69 2.66
N ALA A 69 8.35 6.11 1.51
CA ALA A 69 8.97 6.84 0.41
C ALA A 69 8.02 7.91 -0.16
N MET A 70 6.72 7.63 -0.31
CA MET A 70 5.72 8.62 -0.76
C MET A 70 5.56 9.81 0.21
N ARG A 71 5.99 9.66 1.47
CA ARG A 71 5.97 10.73 2.47
C ARG A 71 7.24 11.56 2.50
N THR A 72 8.35 11.08 1.93
CA THR A 72 9.60 11.85 1.84
C THR A 72 9.59 12.78 0.63
N GLU A 73 10.36 13.86 0.70
CA GLU A 73 10.46 14.84 -0.39
C GLU A 73 11.43 14.42 -1.49
N ASP A 74 12.12 13.29 -1.29
CA ASP A 74 13.22 12.82 -2.14
C ASP A 74 12.74 11.98 -3.35
N LEU A 75 11.44 11.66 -3.43
CA LEU A 75 10.89 11.04 -4.63
C LEU A 75 10.78 12.07 -5.76
N PRO A 76 11.27 11.74 -6.98
CA PRO A 76 11.08 12.60 -8.13
C PRO A 76 9.60 12.90 -8.35
N GLU A 77 9.29 14.17 -8.64
CA GLU A 77 7.95 14.58 -9.01
C GLU A 77 7.49 13.87 -10.29
N SER A 78 6.25 13.39 -10.28
CA SER A 78 5.58 12.91 -11.50
C SER A 78 4.65 14.03 -11.97
N GLY A 79 5.05 14.76 -13.01
CA GLY A 79 4.23 15.83 -13.58
C GLY A 79 4.10 17.09 -12.71
N GLY A 80 5.04 17.34 -11.79
CA GLY A 80 5.05 18.52 -10.92
C GLY A 80 4.33 18.33 -9.57
N GLU A 81 3.86 17.11 -9.28
CA GLU A 81 3.23 16.78 -8.01
C GLU A 81 3.88 15.54 -7.37
N ARG A 82 3.79 15.46 -6.04
CA ARG A 82 4.29 14.31 -5.28
C ARG A 82 3.51 13.05 -5.69
N PRO A 83 4.16 11.89 -5.85
CA PRO A 83 3.47 10.64 -6.15
C PRO A 83 2.37 10.35 -5.14
N HIS A 84 1.13 10.22 -5.62
CA HIS A 84 -0.03 9.91 -4.81
C HIS A 84 -0.95 8.93 -5.54
N VAL A 85 -1.70 8.14 -4.79
CA VAL A 85 -2.68 7.19 -5.35
C VAL A 85 -4.04 7.87 -5.42
N VAL A 86 -4.59 8.03 -6.62
CA VAL A 86 -5.94 8.60 -6.80
C VAL A 86 -6.98 7.48 -6.86
N VAL A 87 -7.93 7.51 -5.93
CA VAL A 87 -9.08 6.60 -5.90
C VAL A 87 -10.34 7.40 -6.19
N THR A 88 -11.03 7.06 -7.27
CA THR A 88 -12.35 7.60 -7.63
C THR A 88 -13.44 6.64 -7.15
N VAL A 89 -14.41 7.12 -6.38
CA VAL A 89 -15.55 6.32 -5.92
C VAL A 89 -16.78 7.22 -5.83
N SER A 90 -17.97 6.69 -6.10
CA SER A 90 -19.22 7.44 -5.89
C SER A 90 -19.34 7.85 -4.42
N PHE A 91 -19.62 9.14 -4.17
CA PHE A 91 -19.73 9.68 -2.82
C PHE A 91 -20.80 8.97 -1.99
N ASP A 92 -21.99 8.71 -2.57
CA ASP A 92 -23.07 7.99 -1.88
C ASP A 92 -22.67 6.55 -1.56
N MET A 93 -21.94 5.90 -2.45
CA MET A 93 -21.48 4.53 -2.27
C MET A 93 -20.34 4.43 -1.26
N LEU A 94 -19.45 5.42 -1.21
CA LEU A 94 -18.43 5.58 -0.17
C LEU A 94 -19.12 5.78 1.18
N ARG A 95 -20.09 6.70 1.26
CA ARG A 95 -20.86 6.96 2.49
C ARG A 95 -21.57 5.70 2.99
N LEU A 96 -22.10 4.85 2.12
CA LEU A 96 -22.78 3.61 2.53
C LEU A 96 -21.82 2.44 2.81
N ALA A 97 -20.51 2.61 2.59
CA ALA A 97 -19.51 1.53 2.66
C ALA A 97 -19.70 0.42 1.60
N LEU A 98 -20.45 0.71 0.53
CA LEU A 98 -20.85 -0.25 -0.50
C LEU A 98 -20.11 -0.05 -1.83
N GLY A 99 -19.33 1.01 -1.96
CA GLY A 99 -18.70 1.43 -3.22
C GLY A 99 -17.52 0.59 -3.66
N VAL A 100 -17.62 0.05 -4.87
CA VAL A 100 -16.46 -0.30 -5.68
C VAL A 100 -15.80 1.02 -6.13
N GLY A 101 -14.50 1.15 -5.90
CA GLY A 101 -13.72 2.31 -6.32
C GLY A 101 -12.95 2.02 -7.60
N THR A 102 -12.42 3.05 -8.22
CA THR A 102 -11.52 2.94 -9.38
C THR A 102 -10.26 3.73 -9.15
N LEU A 103 -9.08 3.13 -9.36
CA LEU A 103 -7.83 3.88 -9.44
C LEU A 103 -7.80 4.73 -10.73
N ASP A 104 -7.00 5.78 -10.74
CA ASP A 104 -6.61 6.55 -11.94
C ASP A 104 -6.11 5.67 -13.09
N THR A 105 -5.46 4.55 -12.76
CA THR A 105 -5.05 3.50 -13.71
C THR A 105 -6.22 2.68 -14.30
N GLY A 106 -7.47 2.99 -13.93
CA GLY A 106 -8.68 2.26 -14.32
C GLY A 106 -8.92 0.96 -13.54
N GLU A 107 -8.16 0.69 -12.49
CA GLU A 107 -8.31 -0.52 -11.66
C GLU A 107 -9.58 -0.47 -10.82
N ARG A 108 -10.39 -1.55 -10.78
CA ARG A 108 -11.51 -1.64 -9.83
C ARG A 108 -11.05 -2.15 -8.47
N LEU A 109 -11.39 -1.42 -7.42
CA LEU A 109 -11.15 -1.74 -6.02
C LEU A 109 -12.42 -2.24 -5.35
N SER A 110 -12.31 -3.31 -4.58
CA SER A 110 -13.40 -3.78 -3.71
C SER A 110 -13.76 -2.74 -2.64
N PRO A 111 -14.98 -2.79 -2.08
CA PRO A 111 -15.36 -1.88 -0.99
C PRO A 111 -14.42 -1.91 0.22
N GLU A 112 -13.79 -3.06 0.50
CA GLU A 112 -12.79 -3.20 1.56
C GLU A 112 -11.48 -2.46 1.21
N GLN A 113 -11.00 -2.58 -0.03
CA GLN A 113 -9.81 -1.88 -0.51
C GLN A 113 -10.02 -0.36 -0.50
N VAL A 114 -11.19 0.11 -0.95
CA VAL A 114 -11.56 1.53 -0.89
C VAL A 114 -11.59 2.03 0.55
N ARG A 115 -12.16 1.25 1.47
CA ARG A 115 -12.22 1.61 2.89
C ARG A 115 -10.83 1.76 3.51
N ARG A 116 -9.92 0.82 3.23
CA ARG A 116 -8.55 0.88 3.74
C ARG A 116 -7.84 2.16 3.26
N LEU A 117 -7.88 2.43 1.95
CA LEU A 117 -7.27 3.63 1.37
C LEU A 117 -7.90 4.93 1.91
N ALA A 118 -9.22 4.95 2.10
CA ALA A 118 -9.91 6.09 2.69
C ALA A 118 -9.51 6.32 4.16
N CYS A 119 -9.34 5.26 4.96
CA CYS A 119 -8.82 5.36 6.32
C CYS A 119 -7.38 5.89 6.33
N ASP A 120 -6.51 5.41 5.44
CA ASP A 120 -5.11 5.87 5.32
C ASP A 120 -5.05 7.36 4.91
N ALA A 121 -5.95 7.78 4.03
CA ALA A 121 -6.12 9.18 3.62
C ALA A 121 -6.88 10.05 4.65
N LYS A 122 -7.29 9.48 5.80
CA LYS A 122 -8.11 10.13 6.84
C LYS A 122 -9.47 10.66 6.35
N ILE A 123 -10.01 10.07 5.28
CA ILE A 123 -11.36 10.32 4.76
C ILE A 123 -12.30 9.30 5.41
N ILE A 124 -12.92 9.66 6.53
CA ILE A 124 -13.78 8.75 7.30
C ILE A 124 -15.24 9.25 7.25
N PRO A 125 -16.13 8.57 6.51
CA PRO A 125 -17.56 8.86 6.55
C PRO A 125 -18.15 8.65 7.96
N PRO A 126 -19.07 9.51 8.43
CA PRO A 126 -19.68 9.39 9.76
C PRO A 126 -20.38 8.04 10.02
N SER A 127 -20.92 7.41 8.97
CA SER A 127 -21.58 6.10 9.02
C SER A 127 -20.64 4.93 9.33
N TRP A 128 -19.33 5.07 9.09
CA TRP A 128 -18.36 4.00 9.32
C TRP A 128 -17.89 3.94 10.78
N VAL A 129 -18.08 5.02 11.54
CA VAL A 129 -17.74 5.10 12.98
C VAL A 129 -18.65 4.20 13.82
N ALA A 130 -19.87 3.89 13.36
CA ALA A 130 -20.82 3.05 14.06
C ALA A 130 -20.52 1.54 13.96
N MET A 131 -19.67 1.10 13.02
CA MET A 131 -19.31 -0.30 12.80
C MET A 131 -18.03 -0.69 13.57
N GLY A 132 -18.00 -0.42 14.88
CA GLY A 132 -17.22 -1.23 15.83
C GLY A 132 -15.73 -0.96 16.03
N ARG A 133 -15.18 0.22 15.69
CA ARG A 133 -13.94 0.73 16.31
C ARG A 133 -13.99 2.25 16.46
N SER A 134 -14.47 2.71 17.61
CA SER A 134 -14.39 4.10 18.03
C SER A 134 -12.93 4.48 18.27
N TRP A 135 -12.33 5.23 17.35
CA TRP A 135 -11.18 6.06 17.67
C TRP A 135 -11.71 7.48 17.87
N THR A 136 -12.04 7.82 19.11
CA THR A 136 -12.24 9.23 19.47
C THR A 136 -10.86 9.88 19.42
N TRP A 137 -10.60 10.62 18.35
CA TRP A 137 -9.57 11.64 18.35
C TRP A 137 -9.93 12.64 19.45
N ALA A 138 -9.16 12.64 20.54
CA ALA A 138 -9.07 13.81 21.38
C ALA A 138 -8.39 14.89 20.53
N ALA A 139 -9.13 15.96 20.22
CA ALA A 139 -8.53 17.17 19.69
C ALA A 139 -7.46 17.66 20.67
N PRO A 140 -6.33 18.22 20.22
CA PRO A 140 -5.46 18.95 21.11
C PRO A 140 -6.20 20.23 21.50
N ASP A 141 -6.52 20.35 22.79
CA ASP A 141 -6.94 21.60 23.39
C ASP A 141 -5.80 22.62 23.27
N GLY A 142 -6.12 23.83 22.80
CA GLY A 142 -5.46 25.09 23.15
C GLY A 142 -3.98 25.25 22.81
#